data_AF-A0A353RHR3-F1
#
_entry.id   AF-A0A353RHR3-F1
#
_cell.length_a   1.000
_cell.length_b   1.000
_cell.length_c   1.000
_cell.angle_alpha   90.00
_cell.angle_beta   90.00
_cell.angle_gamma   90.00
#
_symmetry.space_group_name_H-M   'P 1'
#
loop_
_entity.id
_entity.type
_entity.pdbx_description
1 polymer ?
#
loop_
_entity_poly.entity_id
_entity_poly.type
_entity_poly.pdbx_seq_one_letter_code
_entity_poly.pdbx_strand_id
1 'polypeptide(L)'
;MQTNFLQDFQPALFQSLKTYNKEKFIADLMAGLIVGVVALPLAIAFGIASGVTPEKGIYTAIIAGFIISFLGGSTVQVGGPTGAFIV
;
A
#
# COMPACT_ATOMS: atom_id res chain seq x y z
N MET A 1 13.23 -17.40 23.01
CA MET A 1 13.07 -17.07 21.57
C MET A 1 14.32 -16.33 21.15
N GLN A 2 15.16 -16.92 20.29
CA GLN A 2 16.28 -16.18 19.68
C GLN A 2 15.69 -15.27 18.60
N THR A 3 15.38 -14.03 18.96
CA THR A 3 14.96 -13.00 18.00
C THR A 3 16.19 -12.55 17.22
N ASN A 4 16.34 -13.08 16.00
CA ASN A 4 17.28 -12.51 15.04
C ASN A 4 16.67 -11.18 14.58
N PHE A 5 17.00 -10.10 15.29
CA PHE A 5 16.47 -8.76 15.07
C PHE A 5 16.52 -8.31 13.60
N LEU A 6 17.53 -8.77 12.85
CA LEU A 6 17.70 -8.49 11.42
C LEU A 6 16.77 -9.29 10.49
N GLN A 7 16.20 -10.41 10.95
CA GLN A 7 15.22 -11.21 10.21
C GLN A 7 13.79 -10.71 10.46
N ASP A 8 13.51 -10.22 11.67
CA ASP A 8 12.19 -9.69 12.05
C ASP A 8 11.85 -8.36 11.33
N PHE A 9 12.86 -7.58 10.93
CA PHE A 9 12.71 -6.30 10.22
C PHE A 9 12.86 -6.37 8.69
N GLN A 10 12.82 -7.57 8.09
CA GLN A 10 12.89 -7.68 6.63
C GLN A 10 11.55 -7.34 5.98
N PRO A 11 11.51 -6.39 5.02
CA PRO A 11 10.30 -6.13 4.24
C PRO A 11 9.82 -7.40 3.52
N ALA A 12 8.50 -7.59 3.48
CA ALA A 12 7.87 -8.73 2.83
C ALA A 12 8.19 -8.80 1.33
N LEU A 13 8.53 -7.66 0.72
CA LEU A 13 9.01 -7.57 -0.65
C LEU A 13 10.21 -8.51 -0.91
N PHE A 14 11.24 -8.46 -0.06
CA PHE A 14 12.46 -9.27 -0.25
C PHE A 14 12.19 -10.77 -0.06
N GLN A 15 11.22 -11.13 0.77
CA GLN A 15 10.82 -12.53 0.95
C GLN A 15 9.96 -13.01 -0.23
N SER A 16 9.04 -12.18 -0.70
CA SER A 16 8.15 -12.49 -1.84
C SER A 16 8.92 -12.66 -3.14
N LEU A 17 9.91 -11.80 -3.40
CA LEU A 17 10.77 -11.87 -4.59
C LEU A 17 11.51 -13.21 -4.75
N LYS A 18 11.83 -13.92 -3.65
CA LYS A 18 12.50 -15.23 -3.70
C LYS A 18 11.62 -16.34 -4.29
N THR A 19 10.29 -16.20 -4.19
CA THR A 19 9.31 -17.21 -4.63
C THR A 19 8.34 -16.69 -5.68
N TYR A 20 8.75 -15.61 -6.37
CA TYR A 20 7.90 -14.90 -7.33
C TYR A 20 7.86 -15.63 -8.68
N ASN A 21 6.66 -15.79 -9.24
CA ASN A 21 6.44 -16.45 -10.52
C ASN A 21 5.47 -15.64 -11.41
N LYS A 22 5.34 -16.04 -12.68
CA LYS A 22 4.49 -15.32 -13.66
C LYS A 22 3.01 -15.33 -13.29
N GLU A 23 2.52 -16.40 -12.66
CA GLU A 23 1.13 -16.53 -12.24
C GLU A 23 0.78 -15.54 -11.13
N LYS A 24 1.65 -15.44 -10.11
CA LYS A 24 1.54 -14.43 -9.04
C LYS A 24 1.63 -13.02 -9.59
N PHE A 25 2.53 -12.76 -10.54
CA PHE A 25 2.61 -11.45 -11.19
C PHE A 25 1.29 -11.01 -11.82
N ILE A 26 0.63 -11.90 -12.58
CA ILE A 26 -0.66 -11.60 -13.20
C ILE A 26 -1.74 -11.38 -12.14
N ALA A 27 -1.76 -12.22 -11.10
CA ALA A 27 -2.70 -12.08 -9.99
C ALA A 27 -2.52 -10.75 -9.25
N ASP A 28 -1.28 -10.37 -8.91
CA ASP A 28 -0.94 -9.14 -8.21
C ASP A 28 -1.25 -7.91 -9.08
N LEU A 29 -0.99 -7.97 -10.39
CA LEU A 29 -1.32 -6.90 -11.33
C LEU A 29 -2.84 -6.66 -11.39
N MET A 30 -3.63 -7.73 -11.52
CA MET A 30 -5.09 -7.63 -11.53
C MET A 30 -5.62 -7.12 -10.19
N ALA A 31 -5.09 -7.61 -9.07
CA ALA A 31 -5.46 -7.14 -7.74
C ALA A 31 -5.13 -5.64 -7.57
N GLY A 32 -3.93 -5.21 -7.97
CA GLY A 32 -3.50 -3.81 -7.91
C GLY A 32 -4.38 -2.87 -8.75
N LEU A 33 -4.80 -3.30 -9.94
CA LEU A 33 -5.72 -2.53 -10.78
C LEU A 33 -7.10 -2.38 -10.10
N ILE A 34 -7.67 -3.46 -9.59
CA ILE A 34 -8.98 -3.44 -8.91
C ILE A 34 -8.91 -2.55 -7.67
N VAL A 35 -7.89 -2.74 -6.83
CA VAL A 35 -7.68 -1.93 -5.63
C VAL A 35 -7.47 -0.46 -5.98
N GLY A 36 -6.70 -0.16 -7.03
CA GLY A 36 -6.44 1.20 -7.48
C GLY A 36 -7.72 1.94 -7.91
N VAL A 37 -8.59 1.27 -8.67
CA VAL A 37 -9.89 1.83 -9.07
C VAL A 37 -10.77 2.14 -7.85
N VAL A 38 -10.78 1.28 -6.84
CA VAL A 38 -11.53 1.48 -5.59
C VAL A 38 -10.89 2.57 -4.71
N ALA A 39 -9.57 2.69 -4.73
CA ALA A 39 -8.81 3.64 -3.90
C ALA A 39 -8.92 5.09 -4.40
N LEU A 40 -9.08 5.31 -5.71
CA LEU A 40 -9.22 6.66 -6.30
C LEU A 40 -10.36 7.49 -5.68
N PRO A 41 -11.63 7.03 -5.67
CA PRO A 41 -12.72 7.79 -5.04
C PRO A 41 -12.53 7.95 -3.53
N LEU A 42 -11.94 6.94 -2.86
CA LEU A 42 -11.66 6.99 -1.43
C LEU A 42 -10.65 8.09 -1.08
N ALA A 43 -9.57 8.21 -1.85
CA ALA A 43 -8.55 9.24 -1.67
C ALA A 43 -9.09 10.66 -1.89
N ILE A 44 -9.97 10.83 -2.87
CA ILE A 44 -10.66 12.11 -3.13
C ILE A 44 -11.56 12.47 -1.94
N ALA A 45 -12.38 11.52 -1.49
CA ALA A 45 -13.31 11.72 -0.38
C ALA A 45 -12.56 12.11 0.91
N PHE A 46 -11.48 11.41 1.23
CA PHE A 46 -10.66 11.70 2.41
C PHE A 46 -9.91 13.03 2.30
N GLY A 47 -9.41 13.40 1.11
CA GLY A 47 -8.82 14.72 0.89
C GLY A 47 -9.80 15.86 1.19
N ILE A 48 -11.03 15.75 0.68
CA ILE A 48 -12.09 16.74 0.93
C ILE A 48 -12.47 16.77 2.41
N ALA A 49 -12.61 15.59 3.03
CA ALA A 49 -12.99 15.48 4.43
C ALA A 49 -11.94 16.07 5.38
N SER A 50 -10.66 16.03 5.02
CA SER A 50 -9.55 16.68 5.74
C SER A 50 -9.37 18.18 5.43
N GLY A 51 -10.29 18.80 4.69
CA GLY A 51 -10.24 20.22 4.35
C GLY A 51 -9.17 20.61 3.33
N VAL A 52 -8.63 19.65 2.57
CA VAL A 52 -7.62 19.90 1.52
C VAL A 52 -8.19 19.71 0.12
N THR A 53 -7.44 20.13 -0.91
CA THR A 53 -7.85 19.90 -2.30
C THR A 53 -7.82 18.39 -2.63
N PRO A 54 -8.76 17.89 -3.47
CA PRO A 54 -8.81 16.48 -3.88
C PRO A 54 -7.49 15.91 -4.40
N GLU A 55 -6.74 16.73 -5.12
CA GLU A 55 -5.43 16.40 -5.70
C GLU A 55 -4.44 15.94 -4.63
N LYS A 56 -4.44 16.59 -3.46
CA LYS A 56 -3.56 16.22 -2.34
C LYS A 56 -3.91 14.85 -1.75
N GLY A 57 -5.18 14.49 -1.75
CA GLY A 57 -5.63 13.14 -1.35
C GLY A 57 -5.05 12.07 -2.29
N ILE A 58 -5.12 12.32 -3.60
CA ILE A 58 -4.57 11.42 -4.62
C ILE A 58 -3.04 11.32 -4.53
N TYR A 59 -2.32 12.45 -4.40
CA TYR A 59 -0.86 12.43 -4.26
C TYR A 59 -0.42 11.65 -3.04
N THR A 60 -1.10 11.83 -1.91
CA THR A 60 -0.82 11.10 -0.68
C THR A 60 -1.05 9.60 -0.87
N ALA A 61 -2.15 9.21 -1.51
CA ALA A 61 -2.45 7.79 -1.78
C ALA A 61 -1.37 7.11 -2.64
N ILE A 62 -0.90 7.78 -3.69
CA ILE A 62 0.14 7.25 -4.57
C ILE A 62 1.46 7.11 -3.81
N ILE A 63 1.94 8.18 -3.17
CA ILE A 63 3.24 8.19 -2.49
C ILE A 63 3.25 7.20 -1.32
N ALA A 64 2.20 7.22 -0.48
CA ALA A 64 2.09 6.31 0.65
C ALA A 64 1.98 4.86 0.19
N GLY A 65 1.20 4.57 -0.86
CA GLY A 65 1.07 3.24 -1.43
C GLY A 65 2.42 2.66 -1.89
N PHE A 66 3.23 3.45 -2.59
CA PHE A 66 4.58 3.03 -3.00
C PHE A 66 5.52 2.77 -1.82
N ILE A 67 5.57 3.70 -0.85
CA ILE A 67 6.45 3.56 0.32
C ILE A 67 6.06 2.33 1.15
N ILE A 68 4.76 2.14 1.40
CA ILE A 68 4.24 1.03 2.21
C ILE A 68 4.41 -0.31 1.49
N SER A 69 4.22 -0.36 0.17
CA SER A 69 4.48 -1.58 -0.62
C SER A 69 5.95 -1.98 -0.57
N PHE A 70 6.88 -1.02 -0.54
CA PHE A 70 8.32 -1.28 -0.51
C PHE A 70 8.83 -1.68 0.89
N LEU A 71 8.38 -0.99 1.93
CA LEU A 71 8.87 -1.16 3.32
C LEU A 71 7.96 -2.03 4.20
N GLY A 72 6.79 -2.43 3.70
CA GLY A 72 5.78 -3.15 4.46
C GLY A 72 6.18 -4.57 4.84
N GLY A 73 5.59 -5.05 5.95
CA GLY A 73 5.77 -6.42 6.45
C GLY A 73 4.73 -7.42 5.91
N SER A 74 3.78 -7.00 5.07
CA SER A 74 2.72 -7.86 4.52
C SER A 74 2.64 -7.74 3.00
N THR A 75 2.42 -8.87 2.32
CA THR A 75 2.30 -8.94 0.85
C THR A 75 0.94 -8.49 0.32
N VAL A 76 -0.05 -8.29 1.20
CA VAL A 76 -1.44 -7.93 0.82
C VAL A 76 -1.90 -6.62 1.45
N GLN A 77 -1.00 -5.89 2.10
CA GLN A 77 -1.32 -4.63 2.74
C GLN A 77 -1.41 -3.50 1.71
N VAL A 78 -2.50 -2.73 1.79
CA VAL A 78 -2.72 -1.52 0.99
C VAL A 78 -2.57 -0.31 1.91
N GLY A 79 -1.66 0.59 1.56
CA GLY A 79 -1.38 1.81 2.31
C GLY A 79 -1.90 3.06 1.60
N GLY A 80 -2.39 4.04 2.35
CA GLY A 80 -2.95 5.28 1.80
C GLY A 80 -3.64 6.16 2.85
N PRO A 81 -4.28 7.27 2.42
CA PRO A 81 -5.09 8.10 3.30
C PRO A 81 -6.20 7.25 3.95
N THR A 82 -6.34 7.38 5.27
CA THR A 82 -7.24 6.53 6.08
C THR A 82 -8.20 7.40 6.86
N GLY A 83 -9.47 6.99 6.90
CA GLY A 83 -10.55 7.73 7.56
C GLY A 83 -10.29 8.06 9.04
N ALA A 84 -9.53 7.23 9.73
CA ALA A 84 -9.15 7.42 11.13
C ALA A 84 -8.27 8.66 11.38
N PHE A 85 -7.62 9.21 10.36
CA PHE A 85 -6.73 10.37 10.46
C PHE A 85 -7.30 11.63 9.78
N ILE A 86 -8.60 11.64 9.49
CA ILE A 86 -9.31 12.83 9.04
C ILE A 86 -9.56 13.72 10.27
N VAL A 87 -9.21 15.00 10.18
CA VAL A 87 -9.45 16.03 11.21
C VAL A 87 -10.11 17.25 10.59
#